data_AF-A0A814VHZ6-F1
#
_entry.id   AF-A0A814VHZ6-F1
#
_cell.length_a   1.000
_cell.length_b   1.000
_cell.length_c   1.000
_cell.angle_alpha   90.00
_cell.angle_beta   90.00
_cell.angle_gamma   90.00
#
_symmetry.space_group_name_H-M   'P 1'
#
loop_
_entity.id
_entity.type
_entity.pdbx_description
1 polymer ?
#
loop_
_entity_poly.entity_id
_entity_poly.type
_entity_poly.pdbx_seq_one_letter_code
_entity_poly.pdbx_strand_id
1 'polypeptide(L)'
;MADQFTFSISNRHTSIDSLATATTTSLTIVSAYWSFDNITTDLYGVYNGQTVNGATYSLASSSYVGYGEALSLTSSSSQAFQVSTPFLNLSYTSFTIEAWIYSTTSYTGDNGVFGQCQCSSCTNQCLYFIIRANRLYIGFTYNDLSGSSTLTISTWYHIAFVYNYQNQQQILYLNGYQDNIKSNAQPYQGTNGTVQIGSTQVFLSTNYFNGYIDNVKVSTRAKSATEILNDASLTAYFSFDLPYPSNDNGPNGLNGTSANTATVTGRVNQALVFTGSSSYFQVYGFYQLFGLYSNKPFSISLWVNPTSTTSCSIIQQSTNQSGGTCLNMIGVWSTANYAGQLTVQGWAWPTIYGPYVTANTWTHISWTYSVTNGYSLYVNGVLFGNTGSSGFSGSGSITWLQIGSGLACSSGSIPNTAYQGAVDELYVHNRELSQTEVTTLANP
;
A
#
# COMPACT_ATOMS: atom_id res chain seq x y z
N MET A 1 35.30 -13.11 -69.57
CA MET A 1 34.35 -14.14 -69.12
C MET A 1 34.39 -14.12 -67.60
N ALA A 2 33.25 -13.79 -66.98
CA ALA A 2 33.01 -13.60 -65.54
C ALA A 2 33.68 -12.40 -64.84
N ASP A 3 32.89 -11.34 -64.63
CA ASP A 3 33.05 -10.32 -63.58
C ASP A 3 32.85 -10.95 -62.20
N GLN A 4 33.67 -10.61 -61.21
CA GLN A 4 33.23 -10.57 -59.81
C GLN A 4 33.91 -9.45 -59.01
N PHE A 5 33.05 -8.80 -58.24
CA PHE A 5 33.23 -7.63 -57.39
C PHE A 5 34.21 -7.88 -56.23
N THR A 6 35.01 -6.85 -55.91
CA THR A 6 35.61 -6.67 -54.57
C THR A 6 35.24 -5.26 -54.09
N PHE A 7 34.50 -5.19 -52.98
CA PHE A 7 34.07 -3.95 -52.35
C PHE A 7 34.99 -3.64 -51.15
N SER A 8 35.59 -2.45 -51.16
CA SER A 8 36.35 -1.89 -50.04
C SER A 8 35.42 -1.21 -49.03
N ILE A 9 35.60 -1.44 -47.74
CA ILE A 9 35.12 -0.53 -46.69
C ILE A 9 36.24 -0.28 -45.68
N SER A 10 36.58 1.00 -45.55
CA SER A 10 37.55 1.58 -44.63
C SER A 10 36.91 1.91 -43.28
N ASN A 11 37.69 1.67 -42.22
CA ASN A 11 37.50 1.95 -40.79
C ASN A 11 36.61 3.15 -40.43
N ARG A 12 35.68 2.91 -39.49
CA ARG A 12 35.31 3.87 -38.45
C ARG A 12 35.26 3.18 -37.08
N HIS A 13 36.03 3.77 -36.16
CA HIS A 13 35.91 3.64 -34.71
C HIS A 13 34.45 3.82 -34.27
N THR A 14 33.91 2.88 -33.49
CA THR A 14 32.86 3.18 -32.51
C THR A 14 33.21 2.49 -31.20
N SER A 15 33.26 3.31 -30.17
CA SER A 15 33.56 3.03 -28.77
C SER A 15 32.66 1.96 -28.16
N ILE A 16 33.24 1.24 -27.22
CA ILE A 16 32.60 0.32 -26.28
C ILE A 16 31.45 1.06 -25.58
N ASP A 17 30.20 0.68 -25.89
CA ASP A 17 29.04 1.08 -25.11
C ASP A 17 29.14 0.43 -23.73
N SER A 18 29.42 1.27 -22.73
CA SER A 18 29.23 0.92 -21.33
C SER A 18 27.73 0.69 -21.11
N LEU A 19 27.33 -0.56 -20.90
CA LEU A 19 26.05 -0.90 -20.30
C LEU A 19 25.94 -0.15 -18.98
N ALA A 20 25.12 0.91 -18.98
CA ALA A 20 24.67 1.56 -17.78
C ALA A 20 23.89 0.52 -16.97
N THR A 21 24.51 0.03 -15.91
CA THR A 21 23.85 -0.64 -14.81
C THR A 21 22.69 0.25 -14.38
N ALA A 22 21.46 -0.23 -14.55
CA ALA A 22 20.28 0.37 -13.97
C ALA A 22 20.43 0.31 -12.45
N THR A 23 21.00 1.36 -11.88
CA THR A 23 21.00 1.59 -10.44
C THR A 23 19.55 1.79 -10.02
N THR A 24 19.07 0.86 -9.22
CA THR A 24 17.94 0.93 -8.29
C THR A 24 17.42 2.35 -8.09
N THR A 25 16.17 2.54 -8.49
CA THR A 25 15.35 3.74 -8.28
C THR A 25 15.48 4.28 -6.85
N SER A 26 15.76 5.59 -6.78
CA SER A 26 15.79 6.46 -5.61
C SER A 26 14.93 5.98 -4.43
N LEU A 27 15.60 5.71 -3.30
CA LEU A 27 15.00 5.50 -1.98
C LEU A 27 13.90 6.54 -1.71
N THR A 28 12.79 6.03 -1.20
CA THR A 28 11.58 6.74 -0.74
C THR A 28 11.91 7.70 0.40
N ILE A 29 12.43 8.89 0.09
CA ILE A 29 12.65 9.93 1.11
C ILE A 29 11.30 10.58 1.44
N VAL A 30 10.65 10.06 2.46
CA VAL A 30 9.65 10.80 3.23
C VAL A 30 10.41 11.76 4.14
N SER A 31 10.07 13.05 4.13
CA SER A 31 10.76 14.09 4.92
C SER A 31 10.20 14.23 6.34
N ALA A 32 8.92 13.93 6.53
CA ALA A 32 8.26 13.83 7.83
C ALA A 32 7.14 12.78 7.75
N TYR A 33 7.00 11.97 8.80
CA TYR A 33 5.95 10.95 8.91
C TYR A 33 5.42 10.87 10.33
N TRP A 34 4.13 11.18 10.52
CA TRP A 34 3.42 11.00 11.78
C TRP A 34 2.46 9.83 11.64
N SER A 35 2.74 8.74 12.39
CA SER A 35 1.88 7.55 12.39
C SER A 35 0.66 7.69 13.29
N PHE A 36 0.65 8.66 14.23
CA PHE A 36 -0.42 8.86 15.20
C PHE A 36 -0.85 7.65 16.04
N ASP A 37 0.02 6.65 16.15
CA ASP A 37 -0.13 5.47 17.01
C ASP A 37 0.23 5.79 18.47
N ASN A 38 -0.53 6.71 19.09
CA ASN A 38 -0.30 7.20 20.44
C ASN A 38 1.05 7.91 20.65
N ILE A 39 1.64 8.42 19.58
CA ILE A 39 2.92 9.14 19.62
C ILE A 39 2.79 10.49 18.91
N THR A 40 3.54 11.48 19.39
CA THR A 40 3.62 12.83 18.81
C THR A 40 4.88 13.05 17.97
N THR A 41 5.78 12.06 17.96
CA THR A 41 7.05 12.14 17.26
C THR A 41 6.88 11.75 15.80
N ASP A 42 7.57 12.44 14.90
CA ASP A 42 7.70 11.93 13.54
C ASP A 42 8.73 10.77 13.50
N LEU A 43 8.70 9.95 12.45
CA LEU A 43 9.58 8.79 12.30
C LEU A 43 11.07 9.11 12.46
N TYR A 44 11.51 10.29 12.01
CA TYR A 44 12.92 10.71 12.07
C TYR A 44 13.25 11.58 13.28
N GLY A 45 12.25 11.93 14.09
CA GLY A 45 12.38 12.75 15.29
C GLY A 45 12.75 14.22 15.03
N VAL A 46 12.66 14.71 13.78
CA VAL A 46 13.02 16.07 13.38
C VAL A 46 11.84 17.03 13.51
N TYR A 47 10.65 16.61 13.09
CA TYR A 47 9.43 17.41 13.00
C TYR A 47 8.40 16.93 14.03
N ASN A 48 8.82 16.72 15.27
CA ASN A 48 7.94 16.34 16.37
C ASN A 48 6.89 17.42 16.64
N GLY A 49 5.65 17.01 16.86
CA GLY A 49 4.56 17.93 17.16
C GLY A 49 3.97 17.71 18.54
N GLN A 50 2.82 18.32 18.78
CA GLN A 50 2.05 18.24 20.02
C GLN A 50 0.56 18.28 19.68
N THR A 51 -0.27 17.63 20.50
CA THR A 51 -1.73 17.76 20.40
C THR A 51 -2.19 19.12 20.91
N VAL A 52 -3.27 19.64 20.31
CA VAL A 52 -3.87 20.94 20.64
C VAL A 52 -5.28 20.72 21.18
N ASN A 53 -5.63 21.46 22.23
CA ASN A 53 -6.96 21.45 22.87
C ASN A 53 -7.46 20.04 23.27
N GLY A 54 -6.53 19.21 23.74
CA GLY A 54 -6.84 17.87 24.24
C GLY A 54 -7.24 16.88 23.15
N ALA A 55 -6.77 17.06 21.91
CA ALA A 55 -6.86 16.01 20.90
C ALA A 55 -6.23 14.71 21.44
N THR A 56 -6.87 13.58 21.15
CA THR A 56 -6.49 12.26 21.66
C THR A 56 -6.17 11.31 20.51
N TYR A 57 -5.64 10.15 20.87
CA TYR A 57 -5.50 9.02 19.96
C TYR A 57 -6.58 8.00 20.31
N SER A 58 -7.10 7.31 19.29
CA SER A 58 -8.06 6.25 19.52
C SER A 58 -7.96 5.20 18.43
N LEU A 59 -8.18 3.95 18.81
CA LEU A 59 -8.55 2.91 17.87
C LEU A 59 -9.77 3.38 17.08
N ALA A 60 -9.57 3.74 15.81
CA ALA A 60 -10.70 4.07 14.95
C ALA A 60 -11.61 2.83 14.90
N SER A 61 -12.90 3.01 15.13
CA SER A 61 -13.90 1.91 15.08
C SER A 61 -14.01 1.24 13.70
N SER A 62 -13.29 1.76 12.70
CA SER A 62 -13.18 1.27 11.33
C SER A 62 -11.70 1.34 10.92
N SER A 63 -11.07 0.21 10.60
CA SER A 63 -9.66 0.16 10.18
C SER A 63 -9.53 0.45 8.67
N TYR A 64 -8.49 1.16 8.24
CA TYR A 64 -8.37 1.67 6.87
C TYR A 64 -7.21 1.13 6.06
N VAL A 65 -6.12 0.72 6.72
CA VAL A 65 -5.09 -0.16 6.13
C VAL A 65 -4.30 -1.01 7.14
N GLY A 66 -4.52 -0.91 8.45
CA GLY A 66 -3.73 -1.68 9.40
C GLY A 66 -3.99 -1.35 10.87
N TYR A 67 -3.18 -2.01 11.70
CA TYR A 67 -3.07 -1.91 13.16
C TYR A 67 -2.66 -0.50 13.59
N GLY A 68 -3.18 -0.01 14.73
CA GLY A 68 -2.79 1.30 15.24
C GLY A 68 -3.92 2.14 15.80
N GLU A 69 -3.56 3.35 16.24
CA GLU A 69 -4.50 4.40 16.64
C GLU A 69 -4.43 5.56 15.64
N ALA A 70 -5.49 6.34 15.55
CA ALA A 70 -5.52 7.54 14.74
C ALA A 70 -5.67 8.80 15.61
N LEU A 71 -5.21 9.94 15.11
CA LEU A 71 -5.48 11.24 15.73
C LEU A 71 -6.98 11.53 15.66
N SER A 72 -7.63 11.58 16.81
CA SER A 72 -9.06 11.86 16.98
C SER A 72 -9.30 13.34 17.25
N LEU A 73 -10.14 13.95 16.43
CA LEU A 73 -10.34 15.39 16.38
C LEU A 73 -11.83 15.74 16.46
N THR A 74 -12.14 16.69 17.35
CA THR A 74 -13.47 17.29 17.48
C THR A 74 -13.40 18.76 17.09
N SER A 75 -14.04 19.11 15.97
CA SER A 75 -13.99 20.48 15.43
C SER A 75 -14.58 21.52 16.37
N SER A 76 -15.66 21.19 17.10
CA SER A 76 -16.27 22.10 18.09
C SER A 76 -15.37 22.41 19.29
N SER A 77 -14.34 21.59 19.53
CA SER A 77 -13.32 21.81 20.56
C SER A 77 -12.04 22.42 20.01
N SER A 78 -12.01 22.82 18.72
CA SER A 78 -10.82 23.38 18.07
C SER A 78 -9.58 22.49 18.21
N GLN A 79 -9.77 21.18 18.11
CA GLN A 79 -8.70 20.18 18.26
C GLN A 79 -7.86 20.07 16.99
N ALA A 80 -6.56 19.90 17.17
CA ALA A 80 -5.58 19.76 16.09
C ALA A 80 -4.31 19.08 16.61
N PHE A 81 -3.35 18.91 15.72
CA PHE A 81 -1.96 18.60 16.01
C PHE A 81 -1.05 19.63 15.36
N GLN A 82 0.00 20.04 16.06
CA GLN A 82 0.82 21.17 15.67
C GLN A 82 2.32 20.84 15.72
N VAL A 83 3.04 21.22 14.66
CA VAL A 83 4.51 21.23 14.61
C VAL A 83 4.98 22.66 14.42
N SER A 84 5.52 23.24 15.50
CA SER A 84 5.93 24.66 15.53
C SER A 84 7.38 24.88 15.10
N THR A 85 8.25 23.89 15.28
CA THR A 85 9.69 23.98 14.98
C THR A 85 10.27 22.57 14.77
N PRO A 86 11.27 22.42 13.88
CA PRO A 86 11.77 23.41 12.95
C PRO A 86 10.76 23.69 11.82
N PHE A 87 10.95 24.80 11.11
CA PHE A 87 10.15 25.09 9.92
C PHE A 87 10.37 24.03 8.84
N LEU A 88 9.29 23.39 8.40
CA LEU A 88 9.31 22.48 7.26
C LEU A 88 9.21 23.28 5.95
N ASN A 89 10.33 23.51 5.28
CA ASN A 89 10.38 24.37 4.10
C ASN A 89 9.79 23.69 2.87
N LEU A 90 8.62 24.16 2.43
CA LEU A 90 7.93 23.74 1.20
C LEU A 90 7.95 24.83 0.11
N SER A 91 8.65 25.95 0.34
CA SER A 91 8.70 27.09 -0.56
C SER A 91 9.53 26.81 -1.81
N TYR A 92 9.02 27.18 -2.99
CA TYR A 92 9.72 27.07 -4.27
C TYR A 92 10.34 25.69 -4.55
N THR A 93 9.72 24.63 -4.05
CA THR A 93 10.19 23.25 -4.24
C THR A 93 9.03 22.33 -4.57
N SER A 94 9.32 21.18 -5.16
CA SER A 94 8.34 20.12 -5.31
C SER A 94 8.07 19.48 -3.95
N PHE A 95 6.83 19.10 -3.69
CA PHE A 95 6.48 18.36 -2.47
C PHE A 95 5.24 17.49 -2.64
N THR A 96 5.05 16.57 -1.71
CA THR A 96 3.88 15.70 -1.64
C THR A 96 3.41 15.61 -0.19
N ILE A 97 2.11 15.74 0.02
CA ILE A 97 1.43 15.56 1.30
C ILE A 97 0.45 14.41 1.15
N GLU A 98 0.52 13.42 2.03
CA GLU A 98 -0.35 12.24 2.05
C GLU A 98 -0.94 12.07 3.44
N ALA A 99 -2.18 11.61 3.51
CA ALA A 99 -2.85 11.28 4.77
C ALA A 99 -3.98 10.29 4.53
N TRP A 100 -4.31 9.52 5.56
CA TRP A 100 -5.59 8.86 5.66
C TRP A 100 -6.55 9.70 6.48
N ILE A 101 -7.79 9.84 6.01
CA ILE A 101 -8.82 10.63 6.68
C ILE A 101 -10.14 9.87 6.80
N TYR A 102 -10.85 10.11 7.89
CA TYR A 102 -12.20 9.60 8.14
C TYR A 102 -13.04 10.66 8.81
N SER A 103 -14.03 11.19 8.09
CA SER A 103 -14.95 12.15 8.71
C SER A 103 -16.10 11.45 9.41
N THR A 104 -16.39 11.86 10.63
CA THR A 104 -17.53 11.37 11.43
C THR A 104 -18.77 12.25 11.27
N THR A 105 -18.63 13.43 10.67
CA THR A 105 -19.72 14.41 10.51
C THR A 105 -19.80 14.91 9.09
N SER A 106 -20.99 15.33 8.66
CA SER A 106 -21.21 15.89 7.32
C SER A 106 -20.31 17.11 7.10
N TYR A 107 -19.69 17.20 5.92
CA TYR A 107 -18.79 18.30 5.58
C TYR A 107 -19.59 19.59 5.38
N THR A 108 -19.71 20.39 6.43
CA THR A 108 -20.24 21.75 6.38
C THR A 108 -19.08 22.75 6.40
N GLY A 109 -19.16 23.80 5.58
CA GLY A 109 -18.07 24.76 5.42
C GLY A 109 -16.77 24.12 4.94
N ASP A 110 -15.66 24.62 5.48
CA ASP A 110 -14.31 24.10 5.25
C ASP A 110 -13.89 23.22 6.43
N ASN A 111 -13.28 22.07 6.13
CA ASN A 111 -12.78 21.14 7.15
C ASN A 111 -11.27 20.97 6.95
N GLY A 112 -10.46 21.47 7.90
CA GLY A 112 -9.02 21.57 7.74
C GLY A 112 -8.27 20.26 7.99
N VAL A 113 -7.56 19.73 7.00
CA VAL A 113 -6.81 18.47 7.12
C VAL A 113 -5.32 18.73 7.38
N PHE A 114 -4.71 19.58 6.56
CA PHE A 114 -3.30 19.97 6.69
C PHE A 114 -3.13 21.45 6.32
N GLY A 115 -2.25 22.17 7.01
CA GLY A 115 -1.98 23.56 6.71
C GLY A 115 -0.56 24.01 7.06
N GLN A 116 -0.05 24.97 6.29
CA GLN A 116 1.13 25.76 6.64
C GLN A 116 0.93 27.20 6.13
N CYS A 117 0.75 28.15 7.04
CA CYS A 117 0.30 29.49 6.69
C CYS A 117 1.20 30.57 7.28
N GLN A 118 1.83 31.36 6.40
CA GLN A 118 2.58 32.56 6.78
C GLN A 118 1.68 33.79 6.81
N CYS A 119 0.94 34.02 5.71
CA CYS A 119 0.05 35.17 5.56
C CYS A 119 -1.25 34.73 4.87
N SER A 120 -2.35 34.79 5.60
CA SER A 120 -3.62 34.18 5.17
C SER A 120 -4.35 34.95 4.05
N SER A 121 -3.97 36.20 3.79
CA SER A 121 -4.50 37.03 2.69
C SER A 121 -3.49 37.29 1.58
N CYS A 122 -2.24 36.84 1.72
CA CYS A 122 -1.20 37.03 0.71
C CYS A 122 -1.23 35.88 -0.30
N THR A 123 -1.24 36.21 -1.58
CA THR A 123 -1.16 35.23 -2.67
C THR A 123 0.05 34.30 -2.49
N ASN A 124 -0.18 33.00 -2.64
CA ASN A 124 0.82 31.92 -2.55
C ASN A 124 1.48 31.69 -1.18
N GLN A 125 1.07 32.35 -0.09
CA GLN A 125 1.74 32.25 1.22
C GLN A 125 0.95 31.51 2.31
N CYS A 126 -0.18 30.89 1.97
CA CYS A 126 -0.96 30.09 2.91
C CYS A 126 -1.39 28.79 2.25
N LEU A 127 -0.74 27.69 2.60
CA LEU A 127 -1.09 26.36 2.16
C LEU A 127 -2.21 25.82 3.05
N TYR A 128 -3.33 25.45 2.43
CA TYR A 128 -4.41 24.72 3.07
C TYR A 128 -4.79 23.50 2.24
N PHE A 129 -4.91 22.36 2.90
CA PHE A 129 -5.53 21.15 2.38
C PHE A 129 -6.78 20.88 3.21
N ILE A 130 -7.94 20.99 2.58
CA ILE A 130 -9.24 20.95 3.23
C ILE A 130 -10.21 20.04 2.49
N ILE A 131 -11.36 19.81 3.11
CA ILE A 131 -12.56 19.35 2.43
C ILE A 131 -13.56 20.49 2.39
N ARG A 132 -14.04 20.79 1.19
CA ARG A 132 -15.04 21.83 0.92
C ARG A 132 -16.12 21.25 0.02
N ALA A 133 -17.38 21.40 0.42
CA ALA A 133 -18.53 20.88 -0.33
C ALA A 133 -18.38 19.38 -0.70
N ASN A 134 -17.95 18.57 0.27
CA ASN A 134 -17.69 17.13 0.12
C ASN A 134 -16.58 16.78 -0.89
N ARG A 135 -15.69 17.70 -1.26
CA ARG A 135 -14.56 17.43 -2.18
C ARG A 135 -13.25 17.85 -1.56
N LEU A 136 -12.17 17.19 -1.97
CA LEU A 136 -10.82 17.66 -1.66
C LEU A 136 -10.64 19.07 -2.23
N TYR A 137 -9.94 19.93 -1.50
CA TYR A 137 -9.60 21.26 -1.96
C TYR A 137 -8.25 21.65 -1.39
N ILE A 138 -7.36 22.11 -2.26
CA ILE A 138 -6.01 22.54 -1.90
C ILE A 138 -5.77 23.94 -2.45
N GLY A 139 -5.00 24.76 -1.76
CA GLY A 139 -4.58 26.04 -2.32
C GLY A 139 -3.45 26.69 -1.55
N PHE A 140 -2.81 27.65 -2.21
CA PHE A 140 -1.76 28.49 -1.62
C PHE A 140 -2.26 29.92 -1.32
N THR A 141 -3.58 30.14 -1.25
CA THR A 141 -4.27 31.45 -1.33
C THR A 141 -4.23 32.06 -2.74
N TYR A 142 -5.42 32.20 -3.34
CA TYR A 142 -5.63 32.64 -4.74
C TYR A 142 -4.96 31.76 -5.79
N ASN A 143 -4.56 30.56 -5.41
CA ASN A 143 -3.88 29.59 -6.26
C ASN A 143 -4.32 28.19 -5.87
N ASP A 144 -5.58 27.93 -6.23
CA ASP A 144 -6.32 26.80 -5.68
C ASP A 144 -6.62 25.76 -6.75
N LEU A 145 -6.90 24.55 -6.27
CA LEU A 145 -7.36 23.40 -7.04
C LEU A 145 -8.46 22.70 -6.23
N SER A 146 -9.64 22.55 -6.85
CA SER A 146 -10.74 21.74 -6.32
C SER A 146 -10.68 20.34 -6.90
N GLY A 147 -10.89 19.35 -6.07
CA GLY A 147 -11.14 17.98 -6.48
C GLY A 147 -12.47 17.82 -7.23
N SER A 148 -12.64 16.65 -7.84
CA SER A 148 -13.83 16.28 -8.63
C SER A 148 -14.70 15.23 -7.92
N SER A 149 -14.05 14.34 -7.17
CA SER A 149 -14.67 13.24 -6.46
C SER A 149 -15.37 13.69 -5.20
N THR A 150 -16.57 13.15 -4.96
CA THR A 150 -17.34 13.39 -3.75
C THR A 150 -16.95 12.39 -2.65
N LEU A 151 -16.60 12.90 -1.49
CA LEU A 151 -16.33 12.12 -0.28
C LEU A 151 -17.63 11.93 0.50
N THR A 152 -17.79 10.75 1.09
CA THR A 152 -18.85 10.46 2.05
C THR A 152 -18.28 10.41 3.46
N ILE A 153 -19.14 10.60 4.46
CA ILE A 153 -18.77 10.37 5.85
C ILE A 153 -18.62 8.88 6.14
N SER A 154 -18.05 8.56 7.29
CA SER A 154 -17.88 7.19 7.77
C SER A 154 -17.14 6.27 6.78
N THR A 155 -16.24 6.86 6.00
CA THR A 155 -15.45 6.18 4.98
C THR A 155 -14.03 6.69 5.06
N TRP A 156 -13.08 5.77 5.08
CA TRP A 156 -11.67 6.13 5.01
C TRP A 156 -11.25 6.41 3.58
N TYR A 157 -10.44 7.46 3.42
CA TYR A 157 -9.82 7.83 2.17
C TYR A 157 -8.33 8.05 2.36
N HIS A 158 -7.52 7.50 1.46
CA HIS A 158 -6.18 8.01 1.26
C HIS A 158 -6.29 9.26 0.40
N ILE A 159 -5.75 10.37 0.87
CA ILE A 159 -5.70 11.62 0.11
C ILE A 159 -4.24 11.96 -0.14
N ALA A 160 -3.95 12.51 -1.32
CA ALA A 160 -2.64 13.08 -1.58
C ALA A 160 -2.74 14.38 -2.36
N PHE A 161 -1.80 15.26 -2.09
CA PHE A 161 -1.53 16.44 -2.88
C PHE A 161 -0.08 16.41 -3.33
N VAL A 162 0.15 16.55 -4.64
CA VAL A 162 1.48 16.66 -5.24
C VAL A 162 1.62 18.05 -5.86
N TYR A 163 2.63 18.79 -5.43
CA TYR A 163 3.11 19.96 -6.16
C TYR A 163 4.41 19.62 -6.87
N ASN A 164 4.41 19.70 -8.20
CA ASN A 164 5.61 19.56 -9.02
C ASN A 164 6.08 20.96 -9.45
N TYR A 165 7.17 21.43 -8.86
CA TYR A 165 7.72 22.76 -9.11
C TYR A 165 8.27 22.91 -10.52
N GLN A 166 8.96 21.88 -11.03
CA GLN A 166 9.56 21.89 -12.37
C GLN A 166 8.50 22.05 -13.46
N ASN A 167 7.36 21.36 -13.31
CA ASN A 167 6.27 21.39 -14.26
C ASN A 167 5.18 22.42 -13.91
N GLN A 168 5.30 23.11 -12.76
CA GLN A 168 4.29 24.02 -12.22
C GLN A 168 2.89 23.37 -12.16
N GLN A 169 2.82 22.18 -11.56
CA GLN A 169 1.57 21.40 -11.48
C GLN A 169 1.14 21.17 -10.03
N GLN A 170 -0.14 21.41 -9.78
CA GLN A 170 -0.85 20.96 -8.58
C GLN A 170 -1.68 19.73 -8.97
N ILE A 171 -1.58 18.63 -8.21
CA ILE A 171 -2.30 17.39 -8.49
C ILE A 171 -2.92 16.87 -7.20
N LEU A 172 -4.22 16.62 -7.23
CA LEU A 172 -4.95 15.95 -6.15
C LEU A 172 -5.13 14.48 -6.51
N TYR A 173 -4.96 13.61 -5.52
CA TYR A 173 -5.24 12.18 -5.61
C TYR A 173 -6.21 11.76 -4.51
N LEU A 174 -7.08 10.82 -4.84
CA LEU A 174 -7.99 10.14 -3.93
C LEU A 174 -7.85 8.63 -4.11
N ASN A 175 -7.58 7.91 -3.02
CA ASN A 175 -7.36 6.46 -3.00
C ASN A 175 -6.31 5.98 -4.02
N GLY A 176 -5.25 6.77 -4.21
CA GLY A 176 -4.16 6.43 -5.11
C GLY A 176 -4.34 6.89 -6.57
N TYR A 177 -5.55 7.29 -6.96
CA TYR A 177 -5.86 7.72 -8.32
C TYR A 177 -5.94 9.24 -8.41
N GLN A 178 -5.50 9.80 -9.54
CA GLN A 178 -5.58 11.24 -9.78
C GLN A 178 -7.05 11.68 -9.79
N ASP A 179 -7.40 12.61 -8.91
CA ASP A 179 -8.72 13.21 -8.83
C ASP A 179 -8.82 14.48 -9.67
N ASN A 180 -7.80 15.36 -9.60
CA ASN A 180 -7.74 16.54 -10.47
C ASN A 180 -6.30 17.08 -10.63
N ILE A 181 -6.07 17.90 -11.64
CA ILE A 181 -4.78 18.52 -11.96
C ILE A 181 -4.97 19.96 -12.42
N LYS A 182 -4.04 20.83 -12.04
CA LYS A 182 -3.91 22.20 -12.53
C LYS A 182 -2.48 22.45 -12.98
N SER A 183 -2.32 22.92 -14.21
CA SER A 183 -1.05 23.36 -14.79
C SER A 183 -0.84 24.87 -14.62
N ASN A 184 0.39 25.35 -14.85
CA ASN A 184 0.78 26.75 -14.67
C ASN A 184 0.51 27.28 -13.25
N ALA A 185 0.56 26.41 -12.25
CA ALA A 185 0.34 26.75 -10.87
C ALA A 185 1.61 27.39 -10.28
N GLN A 186 1.47 28.63 -9.78
CA GLN A 186 2.55 29.31 -9.08
C GLN A 186 2.99 28.49 -7.86
N PRO A 187 4.27 28.60 -7.44
CA PRO A 187 4.77 27.88 -6.28
C PRO A 187 4.15 28.39 -4.99
N TYR A 188 4.16 27.55 -3.97
CA TYR A 188 4.04 28.00 -2.60
C TYR A 188 5.25 28.88 -2.24
N GLN A 189 4.99 30.00 -1.57
CA GLN A 189 5.97 31.06 -1.27
C GLN A 189 6.04 31.37 0.24
N GLY A 190 5.37 30.59 1.09
CA GLY A 190 5.47 30.75 2.54
C GLY A 190 6.84 30.29 3.06
N THR A 191 7.56 31.19 3.71
CA THR A 191 8.93 31.00 4.23
C THR A 191 8.99 30.79 5.75
N ASN A 192 7.84 30.85 6.40
CA ASN A 192 7.64 30.48 7.79
C ASN A 192 6.23 29.89 7.95
N GLY A 193 5.89 29.55 9.19
CA GLY A 193 4.57 29.07 9.53
C GLY A 193 4.62 27.68 10.15
N THR A 194 3.67 27.46 11.02
CA THR A 194 3.47 26.20 11.73
C THR A 194 2.80 25.20 10.81
N VAL A 195 3.23 23.93 10.87
CA VAL A 195 2.44 22.83 10.28
C VAL A 195 1.29 22.51 11.23
N GLN A 196 0.07 22.59 10.70
CA GLN A 196 -1.17 22.23 11.39
C GLN A 196 -1.73 20.98 10.73
N ILE A 197 -2.08 19.97 11.52
CA ILE A 197 -2.75 18.75 11.09
C ILE A 197 -4.10 18.69 11.82
N GLY A 198 -5.18 18.44 11.09
CA GLY A 198 -6.54 18.54 11.64
C GLY A 198 -7.06 19.97 11.77
N SER A 199 -6.28 20.96 11.35
CA SER A 199 -6.77 22.32 11.16
C SER A 199 -5.97 23.05 10.08
N THR A 200 -6.55 24.12 9.53
CA THR A 200 -5.79 25.08 8.71
C THR A 200 -6.49 26.43 8.63
N GLN A 201 -5.70 27.48 8.44
CA GLN A 201 -6.20 28.82 8.17
C GLN A 201 -6.65 28.92 6.70
N VAL A 202 -7.85 29.44 6.48
CA VAL A 202 -8.35 29.86 5.17
C VAL A 202 -8.87 31.29 5.33
N PHE A 203 -8.16 32.26 4.72
CA PHE A 203 -8.40 33.69 4.92
C PHE A 203 -8.45 34.10 6.40
N LEU A 204 -9.62 34.45 6.93
CA LEU A 204 -9.79 34.96 8.29
C LEU A 204 -10.25 33.89 9.29
N SER A 205 -10.50 32.66 8.83
CA SER A 205 -11.03 31.59 9.65
C SER A 205 -10.05 30.43 9.76
N THR A 206 -9.86 29.93 10.98
CA THR A 206 -9.24 28.62 11.20
C THR A 206 -10.33 27.57 11.14
N ASN A 207 -10.14 26.57 10.29
CA ASN A 207 -11.09 25.50 10.05
C ASN A 207 -10.54 24.20 10.62
N TYR A 208 -11.37 23.45 11.34
CA TYR A 208 -10.96 22.25 12.08
C TYR A 208 -11.63 21.00 11.49
N PHE A 209 -10.92 19.89 11.47
CA PHE A 209 -11.44 18.59 11.09
C PHE A 209 -12.30 17.99 12.21
N ASN A 210 -13.27 17.15 11.85
CA ASN A 210 -14.02 16.34 12.80
C ASN A 210 -14.02 14.87 12.36
N GLY A 211 -13.31 14.05 13.11
CA GLY A 211 -13.08 12.64 12.79
C GLY A 211 -11.65 12.22 13.06
N TYR A 212 -11.13 11.30 12.25
CA TYR A 212 -9.80 10.72 12.41
C TYR A 212 -8.88 11.10 11.26
N ILE A 213 -7.63 11.42 11.58
CA ILE A 213 -6.53 11.60 10.63
C ILE A 213 -5.41 10.68 11.03
N ASP A 214 -4.79 10.04 10.05
CA ASP A 214 -3.77 9.06 10.31
C ASP A 214 -2.74 8.95 9.19
N ASN A 215 -1.57 8.37 9.49
CA ASN A 215 -0.50 8.12 8.55
C ASN A 215 -0.12 9.34 7.67
N VAL A 216 0.10 10.49 8.32
CA VAL A 216 0.41 11.75 7.62
C VAL A 216 1.87 11.77 7.20
N LYS A 217 2.12 11.92 5.90
CA LYS A 217 3.46 11.98 5.31
C LYS A 217 3.66 13.28 4.56
N VAL A 218 4.86 13.84 4.63
CA VAL A 218 5.32 14.92 3.77
C VAL A 218 6.64 14.54 3.13
N SER A 219 6.72 14.59 1.80
CA SER A 219 7.95 14.41 1.04
C SER A 219 8.33 15.72 0.37
N THR A 220 9.59 16.16 0.46
CA THR A 220 10.10 17.37 -0.22
C THR A 220 10.49 17.10 -1.68
N ARG A 221 9.67 16.28 -2.36
CA ARG A 221 9.71 16.01 -3.79
C ARG A 221 8.31 15.72 -4.30
N ALA A 222 8.12 15.77 -5.62
CA ALA A 222 6.90 15.28 -6.24
C ALA A 222 6.97 13.75 -6.37
N LYS A 223 6.02 13.03 -5.77
CA LYS A 223 5.80 11.60 -6.03
C LYS A 223 5.08 11.38 -7.35
N SER A 224 5.41 10.28 -8.03
CA SER A 224 4.73 9.82 -9.23
C SER A 224 3.38 9.17 -8.90
N ALA A 225 2.49 9.05 -9.90
CA ALA A 225 1.19 8.40 -9.72
C ALA A 225 1.32 6.94 -9.22
N THR A 226 2.34 6.21 -9.67
CA THR A 226 2.61 4.83 -9.21
C THR A 226 2.98 4.80 -7.73
N GLU A 227 3.82 5.73 -7.27
CA GLU A 227 4.18 5.82 -5.85
C GLU A 227 2.96 6.18 -4.99
N ILE A 228 2.13 7.13 -5.43
CA ILE A 228 0.88 7.49 -4.72
C ILE A 228 -0.10 6.30 -4.68
N LEU A 229 -0.21 5.55 -5.78
CA LEU A 229 -1.05 4.35 -5.83
C LEU A 229 -0.53 3.27 -4.88
N ASN A 230 0.79 3.07 -4.80
CA ASN A 230 1.39 2.12 -3.87
C ASN A 230 1.14 2.52 -2.42
N ASP A 231 1.35 3.78 -2.04
CA ASP A 231 1.07 4.26 -0.68
C ASP A 231 -0.41 4.10 -0.29
N ALA A 232 -1.33 4.28 -1.25
CA ALA A 232 -2.76 4.12 -1.00
C ALA A 232 -3.24 2.66 -0.94
N SER A 233 -2.51 1.73 -1.56
CA SER A 233 -3.05 0.39 -1.84
C SER A 233 -2.20 -0.81 -1.43
N LEU A 234 -0.90 -0.63 -1.21
CA LEU A 234 -0.04 -1.67 -0.65
C LEU A 234 -0.32 -1.77 0.85
N THR A 235 -0.85 -2.92 1.28
CA THR A 235 -1.13 -3.20 2.69
C THR A 235 0.12 -3.69 3.41
N ALA A 236 0.86 -4.62 2.80
CA ALA A 236 2.12 -5.12 3.33
C ALA A 236 3.02 -5.64 2.20
N TYR A 237 4.34 -5.56 2.40
CA TYR A 237 5.34 -6.16 1.54
C TYR A 237 6.41 -6.83 2.40
N PHE A 238 6.71 -8.10 2.14
CA PHE A 238 7.78 -8.83 2.80
C PHE A 238 8.75 -9.36 1.75
N SER A 239 9.95 -8.78 1.73
CA SER A 239 11.08 -9.27 0.92
C SER A 239 11.66 -10.57 1.48
N PHE A 240 11.49 -10.83 2.78
CA PHE A 240 12.18 -11.90 3.51
C PHE A 240 13.73 -11.80 3.49
N ASP A 241 14.26 -10.61 3.16
CA ASP A 241 15.69 -10.33 3.18
C ASP A 241 16.23 -10.07 4.59
N LEU A 242 17.44 -10.57 4.87
CA LEU A 242 18.21 -10.16 6.03
C LEU A 242 18.58 -8.66 5.96
N PRO A 243 18.75 -7.99 7.12
CA PRO A 243 18.77 -8.54 8.47
C PRO A 243 17.40 -8.70 9.15
N TYR A 244 16.31 -8.24 8.51
CA TYR A 244 14.97 -8.21 9.12
C TYR A 244 13.92 -8.91 8.25
N PRO A 245 14.00 -10.23 8.08
CA PRO A 245 13.21 -10.98 7.11
C PRO A 245 11.71 -11.05 7.46
N SER A 246 11.32 -10.60 8.66
CA SER A 246 9.91 -10.55 9.06
C SER A 246 9.36 -9.13 9.14
N ASN A 247 10.15 -8.11 8.79
CA ASN A 247 9.66 -6.74 8.77
C ASN A 247 8.79 -6.49 7.54
N ASP A 248 7.73 -5.72 7.72
CA ASP A 248 6.97 -5.16 6.61
C ASP A 248 7.80 -4.03 5.98
N ASN A 249 8.22 -4.25 4.73
CA ASN A 249 8.87 -3.26 3.88
C ASN A 249 7.85 -2.34 3.18
N GLY A 250 6.55 -2.57 3.38
CA GLY A 250 5.46 -1.73 2.91
C GLY A 250 5.18 -0.51 3.81
N PRO A 251 4.09 0.23 3.54
CA PRO A 251 3.85 1.53 4.17
C PRO A 251 3.22 1.47 5.56
N ASN A 252 2.81 0.30 6.07
CA ASN A 252 1.96 0.20 7.27
C ASN A 252 2.63 -0.50 8.47
N GLY A 253 3.88 -0.96 8.33
CA GLY A 253 4.63 -1.53 9.44
C GLY A 253 4.01 -2.78 10.05
N LEU A 254 3.28 -3.58 9.26
CA LEU A 254 2.62 -4.82 9.70
C LEU A 254 3.64 -5.96 9.86
N ASN A 255 4.59 -5.81 10.78
CA ASN A 255 5.66 -6.79 10.98
C ASN A 255 5.10 -8.17 11.33
N GLY A 256 5.65 -9.19 10.70
CA GLY A 256 5.30 -10.58 10.96
C GLY A 256 6.18 -11.23 12.04
N THR A 257 5.77 -12.43 12.42
CA THR A 257 6.52 -13.31 13.32
C THR A 257 6.76 -14.62 12.58
N SER A 258 8.02 -15.07 12.58
CA SER A 258 8.40 -16.37 12.03
C SER A 258 8.89 -17.31 13.13
N ALA A 259 8.70 -18.62 12.93
CA ALA A 259 9.23 -19.65 13.80
C ALA A 259 9.73 -20.83 12.97
N ASN A 260 10.87 -21.41 13.36
CA ASN A 260 11.50 -22.55 12.71
C ASN A 260 11.66 -22.39 11.19
N THR A 261 11.96 -21.16 10.75
CA THR A 261 12.29 -20.84 9.36
C THR A 261 13.78 -20.47 9.27
N ALA A 262 14.30 -20.45 8.04
CA ALA A 262 15.63 -19.93 7.75
C ALA A 262 15.58 -19.07 6.48
N THR A 263 16.60 -18.25 6.26
CA THR A 263 16.77 -17.55 4.98
C THR A 263 17.64 -18.37 4.04
N VAL A 264 17.24 -18.46 2.78
CA VAL A 264 17.96 -19.13 1.68
C VAL A 264 18.09 -18.18 0.50
N THR A 265 18.82 -18.56 -0.56
CA THR A 265 18.80 -17.78 -1.80
C THR A 265 17.39 -17.72 -2.37
N GLY A 266 16.89 -16.50 -2.57
CA GLY A 266 15.54 -16.22 -3.05
C GLY A 266 15.44 -16.18 -4.56
N ARG A 267 14.24 -15.86 -5.02
CA ARG A 267 14.00 -15.39 -6.38
C ARG A 267 14.64 -14.02 -6.58
N VAL A 268 14.49 -13.14 -5.60
CA VAL A 268 15.19 -11.87 -5.45
C VAL A 268 15.99 -11.99 -4.16
N ASN A 269 17.30 -11.76 -4.19
CA ASN A 269 18.15 -11.81 -2.99
C ASN A 269 17.96 -13.08 -2.13
N GLN A 270 17.20 -13.00 -1.03
CA GLN A 270 16.93 -14.07 -0.08
C GLN A 270 15.43 -14.38 0.03
N ALA A 271 15.11 -15.59 0.50
CA ALA A 271 13.74 -16.05 0.71
C ALA A 271 13.61 -16.77 2.05
N LEU A 272 12.38 -16.85 2.56
CA LEU A 272 12.07 -17.63 3.77
C LEU A 272 11.78 -19.08 3.40
N VAL A 273 12.48 -20.05 4.01
CA VAL A 273 12.25 -21.48 3.80
C VAL A 273 11.46 -22.11 4.95
N PHE A 274 10.50 -22.95 4.58
CA PHE A 274 9.61 -23.71 5.47
C PHE A 274 9.91 -25.20 5.36
N THR A 275 9.97 -25.88 6.51
CA THR A 275 10.30 -27.31 6.64
C THR A 275 9.08 -28.16 7.01
N GLY A 276 7.88 -27.58 7.05
CA GLY A 276 6.62 -28.27 7.34
C GLY A 276 5.96 -27.79 8.64
N SER A 277 5.30 -28.69 9.36
CA SER A 277 4.29 -28.33 10.39
C SER A 277 4.78 -27.50 11.59
N SER A 278 6.09 -27.45 11.84
CA SER A 278 6.67 -26.61 12.89
C SER A 278 7.13 -25.24 12.39
N SER A 279 7.25 -25.04 11.07
CA SER A 279 7.74 -23.79 10.47
C SER A 279 6.58 -22.92 10.01
N TYR A 280 6.55 -21.66 10.41
CA TYR A 280 5.53 -20.73 9.95
C TYR A 280 6.04 -19.29 9.92
N PHE A 281 5.32 -18.48 9.17
CA PHE A 281 5.36 -17.02 9.20
C PHE A 281 3.93 -16.54 9.35
N GLN A 282 3.69 -15.57 10.22
CA GLN A 282 2.37 -15.04 10.46
C GLN A 282 2.39 -13.54 10.67
N VAL A 283 1.35 -12.87 10.19
CA VAL A 283 1.19 -11.43 10.31
C VAL A 283 -0.28 -11.11 10.60
N TYR A 284 -0.50 -10.15 11.49
CA TYR A 284 -1.82 -9.63 11.85
C TYR A 284 -2.02 -8.24 11.24
N GLY A 285 -3.26 -7.92 10.85
CA GLY A 285 -3.59 -6.58 10.40
C GLY A 285 -4.46 -6.52 9.14
N PHE A 286 -4.81 -7.67 8.56
CA PHE A 286 -5.55 -7.69 7.30
C PHE A 286 -7.05 -7.55 7.52
N TYR A 287 -7.65 -6.54 6.92
CA TYR A 287 -9.08 -6.23 7.05
C TYR A 287 -9.87 -6.60 5.78
N GLN A 288 -9.15 -6.83 4.66
CA GLN A 288 -9.68 -7.17 3.36
C GLN A 288 -9.78 -8.68 3.12
N LEU A 289 -8.90 -9.48 3.72
CA LEU A 289 -8.79 -10.94 3.50
C LEU A 289 -9.84 -11.69 4.31
N PHE A 290 -11.09 -11.73 3.82
CA PHE A 290 -12.26 -12.20 4.58
C PHE A 290 -12.38 -11.53 5.95
N GLY A 291 -11.83 -10.32 6.06
CA GLY A 291 -11.62 -9.63 7.32
C GLY A 291 -12.84 -8.83 7.75
N LEU A 292 -12.58 -7.60 8.15
CA LEU A 292 -13.56 -6.72 8.76
C LEU A 292 -14.75 -6.43 7.84
N TYR A 293 -14.52 -6.34 6.53
CA TYR A 293 -15.53 -5.91 5.57
C TYR A 293 -15.80 -6.98 4.52
N SER A 294 -17.09 -7.18 4.23
CA SER A 294 -17.55 -7.96 3.08
C SER A 294 -17.10 -7.33 1.76
N ASN A 295 -16.84 -8.18 0.76
CA ASN A 295 -16.61 -7.77 -0.63
C ASN A 295 -15.45 -6.77 -0.83
N LYS A 296 -14.50 -6.65 0.11
CA LYS A 296 -13.33 -5.81 -0.10
C LYS A 296 -12.41 -6.44 -1.14
N PRO A 297 -12.07 -5.71 -2.21
CA PRO A 297 -11.08 -6.18 -3.16
C PRO A 297 -9.72 -6.37 -2.48
N PHE A 298 -8.95 -7.33 -2.96
CA PHE A 298 -7.59 -7.58 -2.49
C PHE A 298 -6.76 -8.27 -3.55
N SER A 299 -5.44 -8.26 -3.36
CA SER A 299 -4.51 -9.09 -4.12
C SER A 299 -3.41 -9.60 -3.22
N ILE A 300 -3.04 -10.86 -3.38
CA ILE A 300 -1.85 -11.45 -2.76
C ILE A 300 -0.97 -11.94 -3.91
N SER A 301 0.29 -11.49 -3.95
CA SER A 301 1.29 -11.96 -4.92
C SER A 301 2.52 -12.46 -4.17
N LEU A 302 3.07 -13.59 -4.61
CA LEU A 302 4.27 -14.17 -4.03
C LEU A 302 4.97 -15.11 -5.01
N TRP A 303 6.26 -15.31 -4.79
CA TRP A 303 7.01 -16.39 -5.41
C TRP A 303 7.07 -17.60 -4.48
N VAL A 304 6.87 -18.80 -5.02
CA VAL A 304 7.00 -20.06 -4.28
C VAL A 304 7.96 -21.01 -4.97
N ASN A 305 8.73 -21.75 -4.19
CA ASN A 305 9.61 -22.82 -4.65
C ASN A 305 9.41 -24.07 -3.78
N PRO A 306 8.46 -24.95 -4.13
CA PRO A 306 8.11 -26.11 -3.33
C PRO A 306 9.22 -27.18 -3.35
N THR A 307 9.54 -27.80 -2.22
CA THR A 307 10.48 -28.95 -2.19
C THR A 307 9.82 -30.27 -2.58
N SER A 308 8.48 -30.35 -2.50
CA SER A 308 7.68 -31.50 -2.95
C SER A 308 6.37 -31.02 -3.59
N THR A 309 5.75 -31.89 -4.39
CA THR A 309 4.43 -31.64 -4.98
C THR A 309 3.31 -32.30 -4.18
N THR A 310 3.52 -32.61 -2.91
CA THR A 310 2.47 -33.18 -2.04
C THR A 310 1.44 -32.12 -1.67
N SER A 311 0.20 -32.56 -1.39
CA SER A 311 -0.87 -31.64 -1.02
C SER A 311 -0.50 -30.84 0.24
N CYS A 312 -0.67 -29.52 0.19
CA CYS A 312 -0.35 -28.62 1.30
C CYS A 312 -1.08 -27.28 1.16
N SER A 313 -1.16 -26.53 2.26
CA SER A 313 -1.52 -25.11 2.26
C SER A 313 -0.27 -24.25 2.30
N ILE A 314 -0.18 -23.30 1.37
CA ILE A 314 0.87 -22.28 1.30
C ILE A 314 0.43 -21.07 2.13
N ILE A 315 -0.77 -20.54 1.86
CA ILE A 315 -1.36 -19.41 2.59
C ILE A 315 -2.68 -19.84 3.24
N GLN A 316 -2.80 -19.57 4.53
CA GLN A 316 -4.05 -19.65 5.28
C GLN A 316 -4.42 -18.26 5.83
N GLN A 317 -5.71 -18.01 6.00
CA GLN A 317 -6.21 -16.85 6.74
C GLN A 317 -6.97 -17.33 7.96
N SER A 318 -6.80 -16.67 9.11
CA SER A 318 -7.54 -16.98 10.35
C SER A 318 -7.98 -15.73 11.11
N THR A 319 -9.02 -15.83 11.94
CA THR A 319 -9.46 -14.73 12.81
C THR A 319 -8.62 -14.59 14.08
N ASN A 320 -7.93 -15.65 14.51
CA ASN A 320 -7.00 -15.61 15.63
C ASN A 320 -5.65 -16.22 15.22
N GLN A 321 -4.61 -15.90 16.00
CA GLN A 321 -3.23 -16.33 15.76
C GLN A 321 -3.10 -17.85 15.63
N SER A 322 -3.79 -18.61 16.49
CA SER A 322 -3.76 -20.07 16.52
C SER A 322 -4.92 -20.74 15.76
N GLY A 323 -5.70 -19.98 14.98
CA GLY A 323 -6.86 -20.48 14.24
C GLY A 323 -8.17 -19.73 14.55
N GLY A 324 -9.30 -20.45 14.57
CA GLY A 324 -10.65 -19.88 14.67
C GLY A 324 -11.44 -20.08 13.37
N THR A 325 -12.19 -19.07 12.93
CA THR A 325 -12.71 -19.08 11.56
C THR A 325 -11.52 -18.89 10.64
N CYS A 326 -11.18 -19.94 9.88
CA CYS A 326 -10.02 -19.92 9.01
C CYS A 326 -10.23 -20.72 7.73
N LEU A 327 -9.48 -20.35 6.68
CA LEU A 327 -9.59 -20.88 5.33
C LEU A 327 -8.20 -21.06 4.72
N ASN A 328 -7.99 -22.20 4.06
CA ASN A 328 -6.83 -22.41 3.20
C ASN A 328 -7.06 -21.65 1.91
N MET A 329 -6.19 -20.70 1.55
CA MET A 329 -6.42 -19.79 0.43
C MET A 329 -5.67 -20.21 -0.81
N ILE A 330 -4.36 -20.46 -0.66
CA ILE A 330 -3.44 -20.87 -1.73
C ILE A 330 -2.75 -22.14 -1.28
N GLY A 331 -2.61 -23.11 -2.17
CA GLY A 331 -1.96 -24.37 -1.85
C GLY A 331 -1.75 -25.28 -3.05
N VAL A 332 -1.27 -26.48 -2.76
CA VAL A 332 -1.08 -27.54 -3.73
C VAL A 332 -2.08 -28.64 -3.43
N TRP A 333 -2.77 -29.12 -4.46
CA TRP A 333 -3.64 -30.27 -4.38
C TRP A 333 -3.06 -31.41 -5.22
N SER A 334 -2.96 -32.58 -4.59
CA SER A 334 -2.47 -33.81 -5.20
C SER A 334 -3.37 -34.99 -4.86
N THR A 335 -3.61 -35.82 -5.87
CA THR A 335 -4.34 -37.09 -5.82
C THR A 335 -3.49 -38.19 -6.45
N ALA A 336 -4.00 -39.42 -6.53
CA ALA A 336 -3.28 -40.52 -7.17
C ALA A 336 -2.92 -40.27 -8.66
N ASN A 337 -3.72 -39.45 -9.36
CA ASN A 337 -3.56 -39.21 -10.81
C ASN A 337 -3.01 -37.81 -11.15
N TYR A 338 -2.99 -36.90 -10.17
CA TYR A 338 -2.65 -35.50 -10.37
C TYR A 338 -1.74 -35.07 -9.23
N ALA A 339 -0.48 -34.72 -9.50
CA ALA A 339 0.46 -34.30 -8.47
C ALA A 339 0.91 -32.86 -8.74
N GLY A 340 0.80 -32.00 -7.73
CA GLY A 340 1.32 -30.64 -7.79
C GLY A 340 0.33 -29.62 -8.34
N GLN A 341 -0.98 -29.85 -8.33
CA GLN A 341 -1.91 -28.89 -8.91
C GLN A 341 -2.00 -27.63 -8.03
N LEU A 342 -1.54 -26.48 -8.54
CA LEU A 342 -1.73 -25.21 -7.86
C LEU A 342 -3.23 -24.97 -7.70
N THR A 343 -3.67 -24.64 -6.50
CA THR A 343 -5.08 -24.43 -6.20
C THR A 343 -5.24 -23.17 -5.38
N VAL A 344 -6.20 -22.33 -5.78
CA VAL A 344 -6.66 -21.20 -4.98
C VAL A 344 -8.14 -21.36 -4.71
N GLN A 345 -8.58 -21.00 -3.51
CA GLN A 345 -9.99 -21.09 -3.12
C GLN A 345 -10.39 -19.94 -2.22
N GLY A 346 -11.66 -19.52 -2.34
CA GLY A 346 -12.24 -18.43 -1.59
C GLY A 346 -13.32 -18.84 -0.61
N TRP A 347 -14.02 -17.84 -0.05
CA TRP A 347 -15.18 -18.04 0.81
C TRP A 347 -16.32 -18.73 0.04
N ALA A 348 -16.98 -19.70 0.68
CA ALA A 348 -17.98 -20.60 0.07
C ALA A 348 -17.42 -21.54 -1.03
N TRP A 349 -16.11 -21.81 -1.01
CA TRP A 349 -15.42 -22.79 -1.84
C TRP A 349 -15.37 -22.56 -3.37
N PRO A 350 -15.46 -21.34 -3.93
CA PRO A 350 -15.09 -21.14 -5.31
C PRO A 350 -13.60 -21.45 -5.45
N THR A 351 -13.29 -22.43 -6.29
CA THR A 351 -11.96 -23.04 -6.40
C THR A 351 -11.49 -22.93 -7.85
N ILE A 352 -10.26 -22.45 -8.04
CA ILE A 352 -9.58 -22.47 -9.33
C ILE A 352 -8.45 -23.49 -9.24
N TYR A 353 -8.54 -24.51 -10.07
CA TYR A 353 -7.48 -25.49 -10.26
C TYR A 353 -6.55 -25.01 -11.36
N GLY A 354 -5.38 -24.51 -10.93
CA GLY A 354 -4.33 -23.97 -11.76
C GLY A 354 -3.49 -25.02 -12.50
N PRO A 355 -2.35 -24.58 -13.06
CA PRO A 355 -1.35 -25.48 -13.64
C PRO A 355 -0.64 -26.29 -12.55
N TYR A 356 0.15 -27.27 -12.99
CA TYR A 356 0.96 -28.09 -12.10
C TYR A 356 2.28 -27.39 -11.76
N VAL A 357 2.58 -27.23 -10.48
CA VAL A 357 3.88 -26.78 -10.00
C VAL A 357 4.89 -27.92 -10.06
N THR A 358 6.16 -27.56 -10.25
CA THR A 358 7.28 -28.51 -10.19
C THR A 358 8.10 -28.24 -8.96
N ALA A 359 8.59 -29.32 -8.33
CA ALA A 359 9.47 -29.18 -7.18
C ALA A 359 10.78 -28.49 -7.58
N ASN A 360 11.31 -27.66 -6.70
CA ASN A 360 12.55 -26.91 -6.86
C ASN A 360 12.52 -25.85 -8.00
N THR A 361 11.33 -25.40 -8.40
CA THR A 361 11.14 -24.36 -9.42
C THR A 361 10.35 -23.18 -8.86
N TRP A 362 10.93 -21.99 -8.97
CA TRP A 362 10.24 -20.74 -8.65
C TRP A 362 9.02 -20.53 -9.56
N THR A 363 7.85 -20.35 -8.95
CA THR A 363 6.59 -20.03 -9.62
C THR A 363 5.99 -18.79 -8.97
N HIS A 364 5.70 -17.76 -9.76
CA HIS A 364 4.98 -16.58 -9.26
C HIS A 364 3.48 -16.86 -9.27
N ILE A 365 2.82 -16.54 -8.17
CA ILE A 365 1.38 -16.71 -7.98
C ILE A 365 0.82 -15.36 -7.59
N SER A 366 -0.20 -14.89 -8.33
CA SER A 366 -1.07 -13.82 -7.83
C SER A 366 -2.50 -14.33 -7.72
N TRP A 367 -3.08 -14.10 -6.55
CA TRP A 367 -4.48 -14.39 -6.27
C TRP A 367 -5.19 -13.08 -5.93
N THR A 368 -6.11 -12.68 -6.80
CA THR A 368 -6.82 -11.40 -6.69
C THR A 368 -8.30 -11.62 -6.49
N TYR A 369 -8.97 -10.65 -5.90
CA TYR A 369 -10.42 -10.65 -5.76
C TYR A 369 -10.99 -9.25 -6.02
N SER A 370 -12.09 -9.20 -6.78
CA SER A 370 -13.05 -8.11 -6.79
C SER A 370 -14.46 -8.66 -6.96
N VAL A 371 -15.49 -7.87 -6.62
CA VAL A 371 -16.88 -8.29 -6.82
C VAL A 371 -17.17 -8.61 -8.29
N THR A 372 -16.57 -7.86 -9.21
CA THR A 372 -16.79 -7.98 -10.66
C THR A 372 -16.19 -9.26 -11.24
N ASN A 373 -14.94 -9.58 -10.86
CA ASN A 373 -14.23 -10.74 -11.43
C ASN A 373 -14.33 -11.99 -10.56
N GLY A 374 -14.81 -11.86 -9.33
CA GLY A 374 -14.65 -12.88 -8.30
C GLY A 374 -13.19 -13.09 -7.97
N TYR A 375 -12.79 -14.33 -7.73
CA TYR A 375 -11.39 -14.68 -7.54
C TYR A 375 -10.72 -14.89 -8.89
N SER A 376 -9.51 -14.37 -9.05
CA SER A 376 -8.68 -14.61 -10.23
C SER A 376 -7.33 -15.21 -9.82
N LEU A 377 -6.86 -16.17 -10.60
CA LEU A 377 -5.53 -16.76 -10.46
C LEU A 377 -4.66 -16.30 -11.63
N TYR A 378 -3.48 -15.78 -11.32
CA TYR A 378 -2.41 -15.53 -12.27
C TYR A 378 -1.21 -16.39 -11.91
N VAL A 379 -0.53 -16.93 -12.92
CA VAL A 379 0.68 -17.73 -12.76
C VAL A 379 1.77 -17.20 -13.68
N ASN A 380 2.95 -16.95 -13.13
CA ASN A 380 4.09 -16.37 -13.86
C ASN A 380 3.72 -15.11 -14.65
N GLY A 381 2.91 -14.27 -14.02
CA GLY A 381 2.49 -12.99 -14.58
C GLY A 381 1.28 -13.07 -15.51
N VAL A 382 0.76 -14.26 -15.86
CA VAL A 382 -0.33 -14.40 -16.84
C VAL A 382 -1.63 -14.85 -16.17
N LEU A 383 -2.75 -14.23 -16.51
CA LEU A 383 -4.08 -14.67 -16.05
C LEU A 383 -4.34 -16.12 -16.47
N PHE A 384 -4.56 -16.99 -15.50
CA PHE A 384 -4.96 -18.37 -15.72
C PHE A 384 -6.48 -18.49 -15.85
N GLY A 385 -7.23 -17.85 -14.95
CA GLY A 385 -8.69 -17.88 -14.96
C GLY A 385 -9.31 -17.15 -13.78
N ASN A 386 -10.63 -17.01 -13.81
CA ASN A 386 -11.41 -16.42 -12.72
C ASN A 386 -12.73 -17.17 -12.48
N THR A 387 -13.36 -16.91 -11.34
CA THR A 387 -14.63 -17.55 -10.95
C THR A 387 -15.87 -16.82 -11.46
N GLY A 388 -15.69 -15.63 -12.04
CA GLY A 388 -16.77 -14.70 -12.34
C GLY A 388 -17.31 -13.99 -11.10
N SER A 389 -18.16 -12.97 -11.36
CA SER A 389 -18.73 -12.08 -10.36
C SER A 389 -19.28 -12.82 -9.15
N SER A 390 -18.75 -12.53 -7.97
CA SER A 390 -19.15 -13.17 -6.72
C SER A 390 -18.86 -12.29 -5.52
N GLY A 391 -19.69 -12.42 -4.49
CA GLY A 391 -19.51 -11.76 -3.21
C GLY A 391 -19.00 -12.71 -2.12
N PHE A 392 -18.38 -12.15 -1.09
CA PHE A 392 -18.10 -12.85 0.16
C PHE A 392 -18.61 -12.05 1.36
N SER A 393 -18.97 -12.77 2.43
CA SER A 393 -19.25 -12.17 3.74
C SER A 393 -17.95 -12.07 4.53
N GLY A 394 -17.61 -10.86 4.99
CA GLY A 394 -16.47 -10.66 5.87
C GLY A 394 -16.72 -11.32 7.24
N SER A 395 -15.64 -11.68 7.92
CA SER A 395 -15.69 -12.21 9.30
C SER A 395 -16.05 -11.15 10.34
N GLY A 396 -15.99 -9.86 9.98
CA GLY A 396 -16.17 -8.75 10.92
C GLY A 396 -14.99 -8.58 11.89
N SER A 397 -13.85 -9.23 11.62
CA SER A 397 -12.63 -9.16 12.41
C SER A 397 -11.44 -8.79 11.54
N ILE A 398 -10.44 -8.12 12.11
CA ILE A 398 -9.10 -8.05 11.49
C ILE A 398 -8.49 -9.45 11.57
N THR A 399 -7.86 -9.91 10.49
CA THR A 399 -7.42 -11.29 10.33
C THR A 399 -5.90 -11.41 10.29
N TRP A 400 -5.47 -12.65 10.53
CA TRP A 400 -4.11 -13.12 10.38
C TRP A 400 -3.93 -13.75 9.00
N LEU A 401 -2.78 -13.49 8.38
CA LEU A 401 -2.27 -14.26 7.24
C LEU A 401 -1.14 -15.16 7.74
N GLN A 402 -1.17 -16.42 7.33
CA GLN A 402 -0.29 -17.49 7.79
C GLN A 402 0.36 -18.16 6.58
N ILE A 403 1.67 -18.39 6.64
CA ILE A 403 2.45 -19.05 5.58
C ILE A 403 3.21 -20.22 6.16
N GLY A 404 3.20 -21.35 5.46
CA GLY A 404 3.85 -22.58 5.93
C GLY A 404 3.13 -23.30 7.07
N SER A 405 2.19 -22.63 7.74
CA SER A 405 1.41 -23.22 8.84
C SER A 405 0.47 -24.33 8.37
N GLY A 406 0.15 -25.24 9.29
CA GLY A 406 -0.84 -26.31 9.11
C GLY A 406 -2.01 -26.14 10.08
N LEU A 407 -2.58 -24.93 10.16
CA LEU A 407 -3.74 -24.69 11.04
C LEU A 407 -4.89 -25.61 10.65
N ALA A 408 -5.63 -26.11 11.63
CA ALA A 408 -6.79 -26.96 11.43
C ALA A 408 -8.00 -26.15 10.93
N CYS A 409 -7.94 -25.68 9.69
CA CYS A 409 -9.00 -24.93 9.06
C CYS A 409 -10.04 -25.82 8.42
N SER A 410 -11.20 -25.22 8.11
CA SER A 410 -12.09 -25.81 7.14
C SER A 410 -11.28 -26.06 5.87
N SER A 411 -11.31 -27.30 5.38
CA SER A 411 -10.52 -27.71 4.21
C SER A 411 -11.42 -28.26 3.11
N GLY A 412 -11.12 -27.83 1.89
CA GLY A 412 -11.67 -28.37 0.65
C GLY A 412 -10.55 -29.09 -0.09
N SER A 413 -10.29 -28.71 -1.34
CA SER A 413 -9.20 -29.30 -2.13
C SER A 413 -7.81 -28.97 -1.56
N ILE A 414 -7.66 -27.84 -0.88
CA ILE A 414 -6.42 -27.50 -0.17
C ILE A 414 -6.47 -28.06 1.26
N PRO A 415 -5.59 -29.01 1.65
CA PRO A 415 -5.59 -29.59 2.99
C PRO A 415 -4.89 -28.70 4.02
N ASN A 416 -4.99 -29.07 5.30
CA ASN A 416 -4.30 -28.41 6.42
C ASN A 416 -2.84 -28.86 6.59
N THR A 417 -2.26 -29.55 5.60
CA THR A 417 -0.85 -29.96 5.64
C THR A 417 0.03 -28.75 5.37
N ALA A 418 1.03 -28.53 6.22
CA ALA A 418 1.98 -27.42 6.09
C ALA A 418 2.79 -27.47 4.80
N TYR A 419 3.03 -26.30 4.19
CA TYR A 419 3.90 -26.15 3.03
C TYR A 419 5.37 -26.40 3.38
N GLN A 420 6.08 -26.98 2.42
CA GLN A 420 7.52 -27.21 2.46
C GLN A 420 8.15 -26.62 1.20
N GLY A 421 9.10 -25.71 1.38
CA GLY A 421 9.69 -24.94 0.29
C GLY A 421 10.01 -23.51 0.68
N ALA A 422 10.54 -22.75 -0.27
CA ALA A 422 10.82 -21.33 -0.09
C ALA A 422 9.63 -20.47 -0.55
N VAL A 423 9.47 -19.32 0.09
CA VAL A 423 8.56 -18.22 -0.30
C VAL A 423 9.35 -16.93 -0.34
N ASP A 424 9.10 -16.12 -1.35
CA ASP A 424 9.79 -14.86 -1.57
C ASP A 424 8.81 -13.78 -2.06
N GLU A 425 9.17 -12.52 -1.84
CA GLU A 425 8.51 -11.36 -2.44
C GLU A 425 6.97 -11.36 -2.23
N LEU A 426 6.52 -11.37 -0.98
CA LEU A 426 5.10 -11.36 -0.64
C LEU A 426 4.54 -9.93 -0.65
N TYR A 427 3.61 -9.66 -1.56
CA TYR A 427 2.86 -8.42 -1.64
C TYR A 427 1.39 -8.66 -1.30
N VAL A 428 0.82 -7.82 -0.44
CA VAL A 428 -0.62 -7.80 -0.15
C VAL A 428 -1.18 -6.41 -0.47
N HIS A 429 -2.15 -6.33 -1.35
CA HIS A 429 -2.84 -5.08 -1.71
C HIS A 429 -4.30 -5.09 -1.26
N ASN A 430 -4.85 -3.90 -0.99
CA ASN A 430 -6.28 -3.67 -0.68
C ASN A 430 -7.15 -3.43 -1.93
N ARG A 431 -6.66 -3.86 -3.10
CA ARG A 431 -7.33 -3.75 -4.39
C ARG A 431 -7.03 -4.96 -5.26
N GLU A 432 -7.85 -5.15 -6.28
CA GLU A 432 -7.50 -6.03 -7.39
C GLU A 432 -6.38 -5.39 -8.23
N LEU A 433 -5.30 -6.14 -8.45
CA LEU A 433 -4.24 -5.76 -9.38
C LEU A 433 -4.66 -6.04 -10.81
N SER A 434 -4.23 -5.16 -11.72
CA SER A 434 -4.36 -5.36 -13.16
C SER A 434 -3.35 -6.37 -13.69
N GLN A 435 -3.63 -6.91 -14.89
CA GLN A 435 -2.70 -7.79 -15.62
C GLN A 435 -1.29 -7.20 -15.74
N THR A 436 -1.17 -5.91 -16.05
CA THR A 436 0.14 -5.23 -16.17
C THR A 436 0.89 -5.23 -14.84
N GLU A 437 0.22 -4.92 -13.74
CA GLU A 437 0.83 -4.89 -12.41
C GLU A 437 1.28 -6.27 -11.96
N VAL A 438 0.46 -7.30 -12.18
CA VAL A 438 0.82 -8.69 -11.92
C VAL A 438 2.01 -9.14 -12.78
N THR A 439 2.07 -8.70 -14.04
CA THR A 439 3.20 -8.99 -14.92
C THR A 439 4.49 -8.34 -14.41
N THR A 440 4.42 -7.12 -13.89
CA THR A 440 5.57 -6.44 -13.27
C THR A 440 6.08 -7.20 -12.05
N LEU A 441 5.20 -7.62 -11.14
CA LEU A 441 5.61 -8.40 -9.95
C LEU A 441 6.20 -9.78 -10.30
N ALA A 442 5.76 -10.37 -11.41
CA ALA A 442 6.28 -11.64 -11.91
C ALA A 442 7.63 -11.53 -12.66
N ASN A 443 8.15 -10.31 -12.85
CA ASN A 443 9.44 -10.07 -13.52
C ASN A 443 10.28 -9.07 -12.70
N PRO A 444 10.65 -9.44 -11.46
CA PRO A 444 11.40 -8.58 -10.55
C PRO A 444 12.85 -8.34 -10.99
#